data_AF-A0A7J4CUH0-F1
#
_entry.id   AF-A0A7J4CUH0-F1
#
_cell.length_a   1.000
_cell.length_b   1.000
_cell.length_c   1.000
_cell.angle_alpha   90.00
_cell.angle_beta   90.00
_cell.angle_gamma   90.00
#
_symmetry.space_group_name_H-M   'P 1'
#
loop_
_entity.id
_entity.type
_entity.pdbx_description
1 polymer ?
#
loop_
_entity_poly.entity_id
_entity_poly.type
_entity_poly.pdbx_seq_one_letter_code
_entity_poly.pdbx_strand_id
1 'polypeptide(L)'
;MKPTVTAPGSGINSVSANTAAGTPFTEAGKADSDYEEKDGTSMSTPMVAGIVAIMLSADPDLAPGPDGEPIRDIIQNHSQAKGSASEPGVSDRWNDEWGFGLANVACYLDTILSIPCDGDPNSASGNSSGGGEGPIGDPSEALNITSPTTWSWFVVGNIHRVMGELNISANASWEYVEARITYDGVTLMDWTRAGGGGNWFIDISPKENWFDDNNEIKFEARAISVAGNASDIASRYFNVGKHEITF
;
A
#
# COMPACT_ATOMS: atom_id res chain seq x y z
N MET A 1 -22.56 -9.14 -8.96
CA MET A 1 -22.50 -7.78 -8.38
C MET A 1 -21.39 -7.00 -9.07
N LYS A 2 -21.51 -5.67 -9.18
CA LYS A 2 -20.50 -4.76 -9.79
C LYS A 2 -20.48 -3.44 -9.02
N PRO A 3 -19.33 -2.80 -8.79
CA PRO A 3 -17.99 -3.16 -9.29
C PRO A 3 -17.40 -4.38 -8.58
N THR A 4 -16.35 -4.99 -9.14
CA THR A 4 -15.66 -6.15 -8.54
C THR A 4 -14.59 -5.70 -7.55
N VAL A 5 -13.76 -4.73 -7.93
CA VAL A 5 -12.65 -4.25 -7.11
C VAL A 5 -12.37 -2.79 -7.48
N THR A 6 -11.86 -2.04 -6.52
CA THR A 6 -11.45 -0.65 -6.72
C THR A 6 -9.93 -0.55 -6.65
N ALA A 7 -9.35 0.37 -7.44
CA ALA A 7 -7.94 0.71 -7.40
C ALA A 7 -7.78 2.23 -7.53
N PRO A 8 -6.65 2.82 -7.10
CA PRO A 8 -6.35 4.23 -7.32
C PRO A 8 -6.59 4.66 -8.77
N GLY A 9 -7.42 5.68 -8.94
CA GLY A 9 -7.77 6.24 -10.24
C GLY A 9 -7.84 7.76 -10.24
N SER A 10 -7.44 8.41 -9.17
CA SER A 10 -7.41 9.87 -9.07
C SER A 10 -5.99 10.34 -8.74
N GLY A 11 -5.59 11.48 -9.30
CA GLY A 11 -4.23 12.01 -9.19
C GLY A 11 -3.18 11.09 -9.83
N ILE A 12 -3.55 10.32 -10.85
CA ILE A 12 -2.64 9.35 -11.46
C ILE A 12 -1.79 10.05 -12.51
N ASN A 13 -0.53 10.27 -12.16
CA ASN A 13 0.47 10.81 -13.06
C ASN A 13 1.07 9.70 -13.95
N SER A 14 0.89 9.80 -15.27
CA SER A 14 1.35 8.80 -16.23
C SER A 14 1.80 9.45 -17.53
N VAL A 15 2.40 8.65 -18.42
CA VAL A 15 2.92 9.14 -19.72
C VAL A 15 1.82 9.82 -20.54
N SER A 16 2.14 11.00 -21.07
CA SER A 16 1.24 11.77 -21.91
C SER A 16 1.26 11.27 -23.35
N ALA A 17 0.09 11.14 -23.95
CA ALA A 17 -0.05 10.77 -25.35
C ALA A 17 -0.22 12.01 -26.23
N ASN A 18 0.58 12.13 -27.29
CA ASN A 18 0.27 13.09 -28.34
C ASN A 18 -0.84 12.54 -29.23
N THR A 19 -2.02 13.14 -29.15
CA THR A 19 -3.20 12.72 -29.90
C THR A 19 -3.42 13.53 -31.17
N ALA A 20 -2.45 14.37 -31.57
CA ALA A 20 -2.55 15.16 -32.80
C ALA A 20 -2.59 14.24 -34.02
N ALA A 21 -3.76 14.17 -34.66
CA ALA A 21 -3.94 13.41 -35.88
C ALA A 21 -3.13 14.03 -37.04
N GLY A 22 -2.43 13.18 -37.79
CA GLY A 22 -1.78 13.59 -39.02
C GLY A 22 -2.81 13.90 -40.12
N THR A 23 -2.39 14.68 -41.11
CA THR A 23 -3.15 14.87 -42.35
C THR A 23 -2.40 14.18 -43.50
N PRO A 24 -2.98 14.05 -44.71
CA PRO A 24 -2.22 13.57 -45.87
C PRO A 24 -0.96 14.40 -46.19
N PHE A 25 -0.82 15.59 -45.60
CA PHE A 25 0.28 16.52 -45.82
C PHE A 25 1.14 16.77 -44.55
N THR A 26 0.81 16.16 -43.41
CA THR A 26 1.54 16.32 -42.13
C THR A 26 1.57 15.03 -41.33
N GLU A 27 2.72 14.67 -40.76
CA GLU A 27 2.78 13.51 -39.86
C GLU A 27 1.91 13.70 -38.62
N ALA A 28 1.43 12.59 -38.06
CA ALA A 28 0.80 12.59 -36.75
C ALA A 28 1.80 13.00 -35.68
N GLY A 29 1.30 13.68 -34.64
CA GLY A 29 2.12 14.05 -33.49
C GLY A 29 2.66 12.81 -32.81
N LYS A 30 3.95 12.82 -32.46
CA LYS A 30 4.58 11.78 -31.65
C LYS A 30 4.52 12.19 -30.18
N ALA A 31 4.32 11.22 -29.30
CA ALA A 31 4.45 11.45 -27.87
C ALA A 31 5.90 11.82 -27.56
N ASP A 32 6.09 12.80 -26.68
CA ASP A 32 7.40 13.19 -26.15
C ASP A 32 7.63 12.50 -24.78
N SER A 33 8.57 12.98 -23.97
CA SER A 33 8.83 12.48 -22.62
C SER A 33 7.91 13.05 -21.52
N ASP A 34 6.78 13.65 -21.91
CA ASP A 34 5.87 14.33 -21.00
C ASP A 34 5.01 13.36 -20.19
N TYR A 35 4.59 13.84 -19.03
CA TYR A 35 3.68 13.15 -18.12
C TYR A 35 2.48 14.06 -17.82
N GLU A 36 1.33 13.44 -17.62
CA GLU A 36 0.09 14.13 -17.27
C GLU A 36 -0.63 13.42 -16.13
N GLU A 37 -1.27 14.20 -15.28
CA GLU A 37 -2.11 13.71 -14.20
C GLU A 37 -3.56 13.58 -14.69
N LYS A 38 -4.19 12.44 -14.44
CA LYS A 38 -5.58 12.18 -14.82
C LYS A 38 -6.37 11.48 -13.70
N ASP A 39 -7.67 11.76 -13.73
CA ASP A 39 -8.69 11.14 -12.88
C ASP A 39 -9.64 10.27 -13.72
N GLY A 40 -10.07 9.15 -13.16
CA GLY A 40 -11.12 8.29 -13.69
C GLY A 40 -10.86 6.80 -13.50
N THR A 41 -11.91 6.00 -13.62
CA THR A 41 -11.81 4.53 -13.60
C THR A 41 -10.96 3.98 -14.76
N SER A 42 -10.76 4.79 -15.81
CA SER A 42 -9.82 4.50 -16.90
C SER A 42 -8.36 4.41 -16.43
N MET A 43 -8.00 5.01 -15.29
CA MET A 43 -6.67 4.92 -14.68
C MET A 43 -6.61 3.76 -13.67
N SER A 44 -7.72 3.46 -12.97
CA SER A 44 -7.82 2.26 -12.12
C SER A 44 -7.74 0.96 -12.93
N THR A 45 -8.35 0.93 -14.12
CA THR A 45 -8.43 -0.27 -14.98
C THR A 45 -7.06 -0.85 -15.37
N PRO A 46 -6.11 -0.07 -15.94
CA PRO A 46 -4.78 -0.59 -16.27
C PRO A 46 -3.97 -0.98 -15.03
N MET A 47 -4.23 -0.36 -13.87
CA MET A 47 -3.62 -0.77 -12.61
C MET A 47 -4.07 -2.18 -12.22
N VAL A 48 -5.38 -2.45 -12.20
CA VAL A 48 -5.91 -3.80 -11.92
C VAL A 48 -5.42 -4.81 -12.97
N ALA A 49 -5.35 -4.41 -14.25
CA ALA A 49 -4.82 -5.28 -15.30
C ALA A 49 -3.34 -5.66 -15.05
N GLY A 50 -2.51 -4.70 -14.63
CA GLY A 50 -1.12 -4.97 -14.23
C GLY A 50 -1.02 -5.92 -13.03
N ILE A 51 -1.89 -5.76 -12.03
CA ILE A 51 -1.96 -6.65 -10.87
C ILE A 51 -2.27 -8.09 -11.31
N VAL A 52 -3.28 -8.26 -12.16
CA VAL A 52 -3.65 -9.57 -12.73
C VAL A 52 -2.48 -10.17 -13.51
N ALA A 53 -1.72 -9.37 -14.27
CA ALA A 53 -0.55 -9.85 -14.98
C ALA A 53 0.55 -10.36 -14.02
N ILE A 54 0.74 -9.70 -12.88
CA ILE A 54 1.69 -10.17 -11.84
C ILE A 54 1.18 -11.47 -11.22
N MET A 55 -0.11 -11.59 -10.93
CA MET A 55 -0.72 -12.83 -10.42
C MET A 55 -0.50 -14.00 -11.40
N LEU A 56 -0.73 -13.80 -12.70
CA LEU A 56 -0.47 -14.80 -13.74
C LEU A 56 1.02 -15.11 -13.92
N SER A 57 1.89 -14.15 -13.61
CA SER A 57 3.33 -14.38 -13.65
C SER A 57 3.80 -15.23 -12.46
N ALA A 58 3.11 -15.13 -11.32
CA ALA A 58 3.36 -15.98 -10.16
C ALA A 58 2.81 -17.39 -10.36
N ASP A 59 1.60 -17.52 -10.92
CA ASP A 59 1.00 -18.80 -11.27
C ASP A 59 0.17 -18.70 -12.58
N PRO A 60 0.70 -19.23 -13.69
CA PRO A 60 0.01 -19.24 -14.98
C PRO A 60 -1.28 -20.08 -15.01
N ASP A 61 -1.44 -21.04 -14.10
CA ASP A 61 -2.61 -21.94 -14.06
C ASP A 61 -3.86 -21.21 -13.54
N LEU A 62 -3.70 -19.99 -13.01
CA LEU A 62 -4.80 -19.10 -12.63
C LEU A 62 -5.47 -18.41 -13.83
N ALA A 63 -5.03 -18.67 -15.05
CA ALA A 63 -5.69 -18.14 -16.24
C ALA A 63 -7.19 -18.53 -16.26
N PRO A 64 -8.09 -17.61 -16.63
CA PRO A 64 -9.52 -17.91 -16.69
C PRO A 64 -9.78 -19.05 -17.69
N GLY A 65 -10.60 -20.00 -17.28
CA GLY A 65 -10.84 -21.24 -18.01
C GLY A 65 -12.31 -21.68 -17.96
N PRO A 66 -12.63 -22.85 -18.56
CA PRO A 66 -13.98 -23.40 -18.52
C PRO A 66 -14.46 -23.70 -17.08
N ASP A 67 -13.52 -23.89 -16.16
CA ASP A 67 -13.79 -24.28 -14.77
C ASP A 67 -13.89 -23.09 -13.81
N GLY A 68 -13.68 -21.85 -14.27
CA GLY A 68 -13.89 -20.64 -13.46
C GLY A 68 -12.93 -19.48 -13.74
N GLU A 69 -12.98 -18.49 -12.86
CA GLU A 69 -12.14 -17.29 -12.88
C GLU A 69 -11.34 -17.21 -11.56
N PRO A 70 -10.31 -18.05 -11.34
CA PRO A 70 -9.65 -18.18 -10.03
C PRO A 70 -8.98 -16.88 -9.58
N ILE A 71 -8.43 -16.08 -10.50
CA ILE A 71 -7.96 -14.71 -10.21
C ILE A 71 -9.06 -13.86 -9.58
N ARG A 72 -10.26 -13.94 -10.14
CA ARG A 72 -11.39 -13.13 -9.68
C ARG A 72 -11.83 -13.59 -8.29
N ASP A 73 -11.77 -14.87 -7.99
CA ASP A 73 -12.07 -15.40 -6.66
C ASP A 73 -11.04 -14.92 -5.62
N ILE A 74 -9.75 -14.94 -5.98
CA ILE A 74 -8.70 -14.37 -5.14
C ILE A 74 -8.99 -12.89 -4.87
N ILE A 75 -9.29 -12.11 -5.90
CA ILE A 75 -9.62 -10.69 -5.75
C ILE A 75 -10.84 -10.47 -4.84
N GLN A 76 -11.91 -11.25 -4.99
CA GLN A 76 -13.13 -11.06 -4.17
C GLN A 76 -12.90 -11.39 -2.69
N ASN A 77 -12.07 -12.37 -2.39
CA ASN A 77 -11.82 -12.81 -1.02
C ASN A 77 -10.75 -11.97 -0.33
N HIS A 78 -9.72 -11.55 -1.06
CA HIS A 78 -8.48 -11.03 -0.48
C HIS A 78 -8.26 -9.52 -0.71
N SER A 79 -9.23 -8.81 -1.30
CA SER A 79 -9.22 -7.34 -1.37
C SER A 79 -9.42 -6.72 0.02
N GLN A 80 -8.84 -5.53 0.24
CA GLN A 80 -9.04 -4.79 1.47
C GLN A 80 -10.46 -4.21 1.49
N ALA A 81 -11.34 -4.75 2.33
CA ALA A 81 -12.73 -4.29 2.44
C ALA A 81 -12.80 -2.80 2.82
N LYS A 82 -13.73 -2.07 2.21
CA LYS A 82 -13.97 -0.64 2.46
C LYS A 82 -15.48 -0.42 2.60
N GLY A 83 -15.87 0.22 3.70
CA GLY A 83 -17.28 0.40 4.04
C GLY A 83 -17.95 -0.88 4.55
N SER A 84 -19.26 -0.77 4.83
CA SER A 84 -20.11 -1.92 5.12
C SER A 84 -20.65 -2.53 3.83
N ALA A 85 -20.99 -3.82 3.86
CA ALA A 85 -21.67 -4.47 2.75
C ALA A 85 -22.98 -3.76 2.41
N SER A 86 -23.17 -3.47 1.12
CA SER A 86 -24.37 -2.78 0.63
C SER A 86 -25.54 -3.75 0.44
N GLU A 87 -25.24 -5.04 0.25
CA GLU A 87 -26.23 -6.11 0.13
C GLU A 87 -25.79 -7.36 0.94
N PRO A 88 -25.86 -7.30 2.28
CA PRO A 88 -25.35 -8.36 3.16
C PRO A 88 -26.10 -9.68 3.03
N GLY A 89 -27.31 -9.69 2.46
CA GLY A 89 -28.06 -10.91 2.17
C GLY A 89 -27.51 -11.72 0.99
N VAL A 90 -26.66 -11.09 0.16
CA VAL A 90 -26.01 -11.73 -1.01
C VAL A 90 -24.51 -11.87 -0.79
N SER A 91 -23.85 -10.84 -0.27
CA SER A 91 -22.46 -10.90 0.17
C SER A 91 -22.22 -9.94 1.32
N ASP A 92 -21.60 -10.45 2.37
CA ASP A 92 -21.16 -9.73 3.56
C ASP A 92 -19.91 -8.85 3.33
N ARG A 93 -19.31 -8.90 2.13
CA ARG A 93 -18.11 -8.13 1.76
C ARG A 93 -18.39 -7.06 0.73
N TRP A 94 -19.30 -7.35 -0.21
CA TRP A 94 -19.50 -6.50 -1.38
C TRP A 94 -20.21 -5.19 -1.03
N ASN A 95 -19.61 -4.09 -1.48
CA ASN A 95 -20.12 -2.73 -1.37
C ASN A 95 -20.33 -2.14 -2.78
N ASP A 96 -21.38 -1.34 -2.96
CA ASP A 96 -21.78 -0.78 -4.25
C ASP A 96 -20.87 0.33 -4.80
N GLU A 97 -20.05 0.94 -3.95
CA GLU A 97 -19.00 1.90 -4.33
C GLU A 97 -17.61 1.24 -4.45
N TRP A 98 -17.29 0.33 -3.52
CA TRP A 98 -15.95 -0.25 -3.36
C TRP A 98 -15.79 -1.65 -3.95
N GLY A 99 -16.88 -2.26 -4.44
CA GLY A 99 -16.87 -3.65 -4.85
C GLY A 99 -16.53 -4.57 -3.68
N PHE A 100 -15.62 -5.51 -3.88
CA PHE A 100 -15.09 -6.35 -2.80
C PHE A 100 -13.96 -5.67 -2.01
N GLY A 101 -13.59 -4.43 -2.37
CA GLY A 101 -12.59 -3.64 -1.65
C GLY A 101 -11.55 -2.99 -2.55
N LEU A 102 -10.56 -2.38 -1.91
CA LEU A 102 -9.36 -1.87 -2.56
C LEU A 102 -8.42 -3.03 -2.93
N ALA A 103 -7.85 -2.98 -4.14
CA ALA A 103 -6.96 -4.02 -4.63
C ALA A 103 -5.73 -4.19 -3.73
N ASN A 104 -5.43 -5.43 -3.31
CA ASN A 104 -4.34 -5.76 -2.40
C ASN A 104 -3.40 -6.79 -3.02
N VAL A 105 -2.43 -6.31 -3.80
CA VAL A 105 -1.49 -7.16 -4.54
C VAL A 105 -0.68 -8.08 -3.63
N ALA A 106 -0.28 -7.58 -2.45
CA ALA A 106 0.49 -8.37 -1.50
C ALA A 106 -0.31 -9.61 -1.09
N CYS A 107 -1.54 -9.42 -0.59
CA CYS A 107 -2.36 -10.56 -0.18
C CYS A 107 -2.77 -11.46 -1.36
N TYR A 108 -2.96 -10.93 -2.57
CA TYR A 108 -3.19 -11.80 -3.73
C TYR A 108 -2.01 -12.72 -3.99
N LEU A 109 -0.78 -12.21 -3.92
CA LEU A 109 0.43 -13.02 -4.14
C LEU A 109 0.68 -13.98 -2.97
N ASP A 110 0.46 -13.55 -1.74
CA ASP A 110 0.58 -14.41 -0.57
C ASP A 110 -0.36 -15.61 -0.69
N THR A 111 -1.62 -15.37 -1.07
CA THR A 111 -2.61 -16.44 -1.34
C THR A 111 -2.13 -17.42 -2.40
N ILE A 112 -1.60 -16.91 -3.52
CA ILE A 112 -1.09 -17.74 -4.63
C ILE A 112 0.10 -18.59 -4.17
N LEU A 113 0.97 -18.01 -3.35
CA LEU A 113 2.16 -18.67 -2.80
C LEU A 113 1.86 -19.54 -1.58
N SER A 114 0.57 -19.68 -1.19
CA SER A 114 0.15 -20.38 0.03
C SER A 114 0.76 -19.82 1.32
N ILE A 115 1.02 -18.51 1.33
CA ILE A 115 1.47 -17.73 2.47
C ILE A 115 0.23 -17.07 3.10
N PRO A 116 0.08 -17.06 4.43
CA PRO A 116 -1.00 -16.34 5.08
C PRO A 116 -1.00 -14.85 4.71
N CYS A 117 -2.17 -14.34 4.33
CA CYS A 117 -2.36 -12.91 4.14
C CYS A 117 -2.51 -12.17 5.47
N ASP A 118 -1.75 -11.11 5.66
CA ASP A 118 -2.05 -10.12 6.70
C ASP A 118 -3.31 -9.31 6.35
N GLY A 119 -4.30 -9.36 7.25
CA GLY A 119 -5.56 -8.61 7.13
C GLY A 119 -6.64 -9.27 6.26
N ASP A 120 -6.50 -10.56 5.94
CA ASP A 120 -7.56 -11.33 5.31
C ASP A 120 -8.71 -11.61 6.31
N PRO A 121 -9.94 -11.17 6.03
CA PRO A 121 -11.10 -11.42 6.88
C PRO A 121 -11.60 -12.88 6.83
N ASN A 122 -11.17 -13.66 5.83
CA ASN A 122 -11.41 -15.09 5.69
C ASN A 122 -10.21 -15.95 6.11
N SER A 123 -9.04 -15.36 6.31
CA SER A 123 -8.01 -15.98 7.12
C SER A 123 -8.67 -16.09 8.48
N ALA A 124 -8.97 -17.33 8.86
CA ALA A 124 -9.55 -17.60 10.16
C ALA A 124 -8.82 -16.69 11.14
N SER A 125 -9.58 -15.95 11.93
CA SER A 125 -9.14 -15.69 13.29
C SER A 125 -8.91 -17.07 13.90
N GLY A 126 -7.77 -17.67 13.56
CA GLY A 126 -7.06 -18.61 14.37
C GLY A 126 -6.76 -17.79 15.59
N ASN A 127 -7.75 -17.75 16.47
CA ASN A 127 -7.53 -17.59 17.87
C ASN A 127 -6.69 -18.80 18.27
N SER A 128 -5.42 -18.78 17.88
CA SER A 128 -4.35 -19.50 18.53
C SER A 128 -4.19 -18.80 19.87
N SER A 129 -5.17 -19.01 20.74
CA SER A 129 -4.94 -19.19 22.16
C SER A 129 -4.18 -20.51 22.35
N GLY A 130 -3.07 -20.69 21.62
CA GLY A 130 -1.95 -21.48 22.07
C GLY A 130 -1.03 -20.46 22.72
N GLY A 131 -0.54 -20.72 23.92
CA GLY A 131 0.57 -19.96 24.51
C GLY A 131 1.82 -20.15 23.66
N GLY A 132 1.83 -19.58 22.46
CA GLY A 132 2.97 -19.47 21.58
C GLY A 132 3.90 -18.45 22.19
N GLU A 133 5.14 -18.87 22.36
CA GLU A 133 6.25 -18.06 22.82
C GLU A 133 6.21 -16.69 22.11
N GLY A 134 6.53 -15.62 22.85
CA GLY A 134 6.61 -14.27 22.31
C GLY A 134 7.52 -14.21 21.07
N PRO A 135 7.59 -13.07 20.36
CA PRO A 135 8.45 -12.96 19.19
C PRO A 135 9.83 -13.53 19.53
N ILE A 136 10.27 -14.54 18.78
CA ILE A 136 11.65 -15.01 18.88
C ILE A 136 12.43 -13.84 18.25
N GLY A 137 13.33 -13.20 19.00
CA GLY A 137 14.02 -11.97 18.59
C GLY A 137 13.87 -10.84 19.62
N ASP A 138 14.91 -10.02 19.79
CA ASP A 138 14.86 -8.88 20.72
C ASP A 138 13.94 -7.79 20.15
N PRO A 139 12.84 -7.41 20.84
CA PRO A 139 11.93 -6.36 20.37
C PRO A 139 12.60 -4.99 20.24
N SER A 140 13.71 -4.75 20.94
CA SER A 140 14.46 -3.50 20.86
C SER A 140 15.40 -3.43 19.64
N GLU A 141 15.72 -4.57 19.04
CA GLU A 141 16.58 -4.68 17.84
C GLU A 141 15.81 -5.17 16.60
N ALA A 142 14.47 -5.15 16.66
CA ALA A 142 13.60 -5.72 15.63
C ALA A 142 13.68 -4.98 14.29
N LEU A 143 13.77 -3.65 14.33
CA LEU A 143 13.91 -2.83 13.14
C LEU A 143 14.86 -1.66 13.37
N ASN A 144 15.40 -1.14 12.28
CA ASN A 144 16.17 0.09 12.26
C ASN A 144 15.70 0.97 11.09
N ILE A 145 15.55 2.28 11.35
CA ILE A 145 15.28 3.26 10.30
C ILE A 145 16.64 3.69 9.73
N THR A 146 16.91 3.43 8.46
CA THR A 146 18.21 3.74 7.86
C THR A 146 18.22 5.10 7.19
N SER A 147 17.12 5.51 6.56
CA SER A 147 17.01 6.78 5.83
C SER A 147 15.58 7.30 5.80
N PRO A 148 15.35 8.62 5.77
CA PRO A 148 16.33 9.71 5.89
C PRO A 148 16.70 9.97 7.35
N THR A 149 17.77 10.74 7.61
CA THR A 149 18.24 11.03 8.98
C THR A 149 17.26 11.90 9.75
N THR A 150 17.33 11.90 11.08
CA THR A 150 16.55 12.82 11.93
C THR A 150 16.75 14.27 11.47
N TRP A 151 15.69 15.07 11.53
CA TRP A 151 15.63 16.47 11.08
C TRP A 151 15.73 16.68 9.56
N SER A 152 15.56 15.62 8.76
CA SER A 152 15.42 15.76 7.31
C SER A 152 14.11 16.48 6.95
N TRP A 153 14.12 17.18 5.81
CA TRP A 153 13.00 18.01 5.36
C TRP A 153 12.07 17.25 4.43
N PHE A 154 10.79 17.23 4.79
CA PHE A 154 9.67 16.74 4.00
C PHE A 154 8.88 17.92 3.46
N VAL A 155 9.02 18.17 2.16
CA VAL A 155 8.31 19.23 1.45
C VAL A 155 6.89 18.77 1.09
N VAL A 156 5.89 19.55 1.50
CA VAL A 156 4.48 19.37 1.14
C VAL A 156 4.34 19.41 -0.39
N GLY A 157 3.50 18.51 -0.93
CA GLY A 157 3.32 18.33 -2.38
C GLY A 157 4.32 17.35 -3.01
N ASN A 158 5.36 16.92 -2.29
CA ASN A 158 6.28 15.88 -2.74
C ASN A 158 6.04 14.56 -2.01
N ILE A 159 6.52 13.47 -2.61
CA ILE A 159 6.58 12.14 -1.98
C ILE A 159 7.97 11.95 -1.39
N HIS A 160 8.04 11.57 -0.11
CA HIS A 160 9.29 11.30 0.61
C HIS A 160 9.31 9.84 1.04
N ARG A 161 10.42 9.15 0.82
CA ARG A 161 10.57 7.75 1.21
C ARG A 161 11.32 7.64 2.53
N VAL A 162 10.71 6.99 3.50
CA VAL A 162 11.38 6.46 4.69
C VAL A 162 11.67 4.98 4.46
N MET A 163 12.86 4.54 4.80
CA MET A 163 13.29 3.16 4.63
C MET A 163 14.14 2.69 5.80
N GLY A 164 14.24 1.38 5.93
CA GLY A 164 14.97 0.75 7.00
C GLY A 164 15.22 -0.72 6.75
N GLU A 165 15.81 -1.33 7.76
CA GLU A 165 16.11 -2.75 7.79
C GLU A 165 15.31 -3.41 8.91
N LEU A 166 14.72 -4.55 8.61
CA LEU A 166 14.11 -5.44 9.56
C LEU A 166 15.13 -6.52 9.92
N ASN A 167 15.29 -6.79 11.20
CA ASN A 167 16.19 -7.84 11.67
C ASN A 167 15.57 -9.21 11.37
N ILE A 168 15.99 -9.80 10.26
CA ILE A 168 15.55 -11.13 9.80
C ILE A 168 16.52 -12.24 10.23
N SER A 169 17.22 -12.09 11.37
CA SER A 169 18.11 -13.15 11.87
C SER A 169 17.35 -14.47 12.01
N ALA A 170 18.04 -15.61 11.93
CA ALA A 170 17.40 -16.93 11.89
C ALA A 170 16.49 -17.27 13.09
N ASN A 171 16.59 -16.48 14.16
CA ASN A 171 15.76 -16.59 15.36
C ASN A 171 14.74 -15.44 15.46
N ALA A 172 14.57 -14.60 14.43
CA ALA A 172 13.67 -13.45 14.44
C ALA A 172 12.36 -13.78 13.72
N SER A 173 11.22 -13.73 14.40
CA SER A 173 9.90 -14.04 13.83
C SER A 173 9.16 -12.81 13.30
N TRP A 174 9.88 -11.74 12.92
CA TRP A 174 9.30 -10.50 12.40
C TRP A 174 8.89 -10.66 10.94
N GLU A 175 7.68 -10.22 10.59
CA GLU A 175 7.05 -10.44 9.30
C GLU A 175 6.98 -9.16 8.47
N TYR A 176 6.49 -8.08 9.06
CA TYR A 176 6.36 -6.79 8.38
C TYR A 176 6.59 -5.62 9.32
N VAL A 177 6.73 -4.43 8.72
CA VAL A 177 6.82 -3.15 9.45
C VAL A 177 5.54 -2.37 9.23
N GLU A 178 5.05 -1.72 10.26
CA GLU A 178 4.05 -0.67 10.12
C GLU A 178 4.57 0.63 10.72
N ALA A 179 4.09 1.73 10.18
CA ALA A 179 4.50 3.06 10.59
C ALA A 179 3.30 3.99 10.76
N ARG A 180 3.43 4.94 11.66
CA ARG A 180 2.47 6.02 11.88
C ARG A 180 3.20 7.36 12.00
N ILE A 181 2.47 8.44 11.81
CA ILE A 181 2.98 9.80 11.98
C ILE A 181 2.09 10.51 12.99
N THR A 182 2.72 11.12 13.98
CA THR A 182 2.05 11.92 15.01
C THR A 182 2.67 13.30 15.11
N TYR A 183 1.86 14.26 15.55
CA TYR A 183 2.30 15.59 15.94
C TYR A 183 1.58 15.99 17.23
N ASP A 184 2.33 16.37 18.27
CA ASP A 184 1.80 16.78 19.57
C ASP A 184 0.68 15.86 20.12
N GLY A 185 0.85 14.55 19.94
CA GLY A 185 -0.13 13.53 20.36
C GLY A 185 -1.33 13.33 19.41
N VAL A 186 -1.46 14.13 18.36
CA VAL A 186 -2.46 13.95 17.29
C VAL A 186 -1.91 13.01 16.22
N THR A 187 -2.70 12.00 15.84
CA THR A 187 -2.36 11.09 14.73
C THR A 187 -2.61 11.77 13.39
N LEU A 188 -1.55 12.00 12.63
CA LEU A 188 -1.58 12.56 11.27
C LEU A 188 -1.72 11.46 10.21
N MET A 189 -1.03 10.34 10.44
CA MET A 189 -1.14 9.09 9.68
C MET A 189 -1.21 7.96 10.69
N ASP A 190 -2.26 7.15 10.65
CA ASP A 190 -2.37 5.98 11.54
C ASP A 190 -1.44 4.85 11.10
N TRP A 191 -1.32 3.81 11.92
CA TRP A 191 -0.51 2.63 11.61
C TRP A 191 -0.84 2.09 10.22
N THR A 192 0.17 2.19 9.35
CA THR A 192 0.10 1.84 7.94
C THR A 192 1.23 0.89 7.63
N ARG A 193 0.92 -0.24 7.01
CA ARG A 193 1.91 -1.25 6.63
C ARG A 193 2.90 -0.66 5.63
N ALA A 194 4.18 -0.77 5.97
CA ALA A 194 5.28 -0.46 5.07
C ALA A 194 5.41 -1.56 4.01
N GLY A 195 5.88 -1.18 2.82
CA GLY A 195 6.26 -2.12 1.78
C GLY A 195 7.64 -2.70 2.01
N GLY A 196 7.98 -3.75 1.27
CA GLY A 196 9.24 -4.45 1.41
C GLY A 196 9.22 -5.53 2.48
N GLY A 197 10.30 -6.29 2.59
CA GLY A 197 10.50 -7.35 3.58
C GLY A 197 11.64 -6.98 4.53
N GLY A 198 12.76 -7.70 4.43
CA GLY A 198 13.98 -7.38 5.18
C GLY A 198 14.47 -5.93 4.98
N ASN A 199 14.34 -5.40 3.76
CA ASN A 199 14.50 -3.97 3.48
C ASN A 199 13.11 -3.36 3.30
N TRP A 200 12.65 -2.63 4.31
CA TRP A 200 11.31 -2.04 4.32
C TRP A 200 11.36 -0.58 3.89
N PHE A 201 10.26 -0.10 3.32
CA PHE A 201 10.09 1.31 2.95
C PHE A 201 8.63 1.75 3.03
N ILE A 202 8.40 3.03 3.27
CA ILE A 202 7.10 3.67 3.21
C ILE A 202 7.22 5.04 2.56
N ASP A 203 6.33 5.31 1.62
CA ASP A 203 6.24 6.58 0.92
C ASP A 203 5.23 7.49 1.65
N ILE A 204 5.68 8.68 2.00
CA ILE A 204 4.96 9.68 2.79
C ILE A 204 4.69 10.88 1.91
N SER A 205 3.43 11.31 1.87
CA SER A 205 3.00 12.53 1.20
C SER A 205 2.51 13.52 2.26
N PRO A 206 3.36 14.44 2.75
CA PRO A 206 3.00 15.43 3.75
C PRO A 206 1.83 16.27 3.27
N LYS A 207 0.86 16.50 4.15
CA LYS A 207 -0.32 17.30 3.87
C LYS A 207 -0.13 18.72 4.37
N GLU A 208 -0.83 19.68 3.76
CA GLU A 208 -0.75 21.08 4.17
C GLU A 208 -1.14 21.30 5.63
N ASN A 209 -2.04 20.47 6.16
CA ASN A 209 -2.46 20.53 7.56
C ASN A 209 -1.51 19.80 8.53
N TRP A 210 -0.40 19.24 8.05
CA TRP A 210 0.69 18.69 8.88
C TRP A 210 1.77 19.74 9.18
N PHE A 211 1.56 20.97 8.72
CA PHE A 211 2.44 22.12 8.90
C PHE A 211 1.86 23.03 10.00
N ASP A 212 2.63 23.23 11.06
CA ASP A 212 2.33 24.10 12.19
C ASP A 212 3.55 24.97 12.55
N ASP A 213 3.45 25.77 13.62
CA ASP A 213 4.50 26.73 14.02
C ASP A 213 5.88 26.09 14.27
N ASN A 214 5.95 24.80 14.62
CA ASN A 214 7.21 24.09 14.90
C ASN A 214 7.75 23.29 13.72
N ASN A 215 6.95 23.11 12.65
CA ASN A 215 7.35 22.40 11.43
C ASN A 215 7.89 20.98 11.69
N GLU A 216 7.46 20.29 12.74
CA GLU A 216 8.03 19.00 13.15
C GLU A 216 6.99 17.90 13.12
N ILE A 217 7.35 16.70 12.66
CA ILE A 217 6.51 15.51 12.79
C ILE A 217 7.31 14.36 13.39
N LYS A 218 6.63 13.54 14.19
CA LYS A 218 7.19 12.31 14.76
C LYS A 218 6.76 11.12 13.92
N PHE A 219 7.73 10.50 13.26
CA PHE A 219 7.56 9.21 12.59
C PHE A 219 7.85 8.08 13.57
N GLU A 220 6.97 7.10 13.63
CA GLU A 220 7.08 5.93 14.50
C GLU A 220 6.89 4.68 13.67
N ALA A 221 7.79 3.70 13.81
CA ALA A 221 7.72 2.42 13.13
C ALA A 221 7.89 1.27 14.12
N ARG A 222 7.20 0.16 13.87
CA ARG A 222 7.33 -1.07 14.65
C ARG A 222 7.22 -2.29 13.74
N ALA A 223 7.89 -3.37 14.14
CA ALA A 223 7.83 -4.65 13.46
C ALA A 223 6.71 -5.47 14.07
N ILE A 224 5.98 -6.20 13.23
CA ILE A 224 4.94 -7.12 13.64
C ILE A 224 5.42 -8.53 13.34
N SER A 225 5.27 -9.42 14.31
CA SER A 225 5.61 -10.84 14.14
C SER A 225 4.47 -11.63 13.52
N VAL A 226 4.78 -12.85 13.07
CA VAL A 226 3.79 -13.84 12.59
C VAL A 226 2.68 -14.16 13.60
N ALA A 227 2.92 -13.91 14.89
CA ALA A 227 1.95 -14.09 15.96
C ALA A 227 1.12 -12.82 16.25
N GLY A 228 1.32 -11.74 15.48
CA GLY A 228 0.67 -10.44 15.68
C GLY A 228 1.27 -9.60 16.81
N ASN A 229 2.43 -9.97 17.37
CA ASN A 229 3.07 -9.21 18.44
C ASN A 229 3.91 -8.07 17.86
N ALA A 230 3.82 -6.90 18.48
CA ALA A 230 4.60 -5.73 18.09
C ALA A 230 5.96 -5.66 18.79
N SER A 231 6.97 -5.19 18.08
CA SER A 231 8.26 -4.80 18.63
C SER A 231 8.18 -3.49 19.41
N ASP A 232 9.31 -3.08 20.01
CA ASP A 232 9.45 -1.71 20.50
C ASP A 232 9.35 -0.71 19.33
N ILE A 233 8.91 0.50 19.64
CA ILE A 233 8.73 1.56 18.66
C ILE A 233 10.08 2.21 18.37
N ALA A 234 10.52 2.13 17.11
CA ALA A 234 11.58 2.98 16.59
C ALA A 234 10.97 4.32 16.15
N SER A 235 11.49 5.43 16.66
CA SER A 235 10.99 6.77 16.32
C SER A 235 12.05 7.66 15.68
N ARG A 236 11.61 8.54 14.78
CA ARG A 236 12.45 9.56 14.15
C ARG A 236 11.65 10.85 13.95
N TYR A 237 12.33 11.99 14.05
CA TYR A 237 11.73 13.31 13.84
C TYR A 237 12.10 13.85 12.46
N PHE A 238 11.14 14.45 11.78
CA PHE A 238 11.33 15.10 10.48
C PHE A 238 10.76 16.51 10.49
N ASN A 239 11.34 17.39 9.68
CA ASN A 239 10.82 18.72 9.48
C ASN A 239 9.83 18.73 8.30
N VAL A 240 8.71 19.45 8.39
CA VAL A 240 7.76 19.64 7.29
C VAL A 240 7.87 21.07 6.77
N GLY A 241 8.04 21.24 5.47
CA GLY A 241 8.13 22.56 4.83
C GLY A 241 7.18 22.68 3.65
N LYS A 242 6.81 23.91 3.29
CA LYS A 242 6.06 24.21 2.05
C LYS A 242 6.89 25.12 1.15
N HIS A 243 6.69 25.02 -0.16
CA HIS A 243 7.16 26.03 -1.09
C HIS A 243 6.13 27.16 -1.18
N GLU A 244 6.53 28.39 -0.86
CA GLU A 244 5.78 29.59 -1.22
C GLU A 244 6.54 30.35 -2.29
N ILE A 245 5.95 30.48 -3.47
CA ILE A 245 6.45 31.37 -4.51
C ILE A 245 5.70 32.69 -4.32
N THR A 246 6.35 33.69 -3.75
CA THR A 246 5.83 35.07 -3.68
C THR A 246 6.19 35.79 -4.99
N PHE A 247 5.19 36.36 -5.66
CA PHE A 247 5.36 37.28 -6.80
C PHE A 247 5.22 38.73 -6.35
#